data_AF-A0A2Z2KM53-F1
#
_entry.id   AF-A0A2Z2KM53-F1
#
_cell.length_a   1.000
_cell.length_b   1.000
_cell.length_c   1.000
_cell.angle_alpha   90.00
_cell.angle_beta   90.00
_cell.angle_gamma   90.00
#
_symmetry.space_group_name_H-M   'P 1'
#
loop_
_entity.id
_entity.type
_entity.pdbx_description
1 polymer ?
#
loop_
_entity_poly.entity_id
_entity_poly.type
_entity_poly.pdbx_seq_one_letter_code
_entity_poly.pdbx_strand_id
1 'polypeptide(L)'
;MLKETKARTAKVLLWLGIALIAAAAFYFLFWGSPWEAKHKQTQFKSYLKERYQQDFEIKKLDFDFMHRTYHAYAYPLLEPNLRFHVGQEIDSQALSDAYPRELWKYQATQALKPLIMQQFPEATSIFIEIQNVNELTEDQLTQLPSFKHAASVRIGVTLEDISITESNEPDQLERVLQLLDTLQAEGSNLDNIGFTYTNEVLHLNKQQIAESLEDHDVDSSLLKEREQ
;
A
#
# COMPACT_ATOMS: atom_id res chain seq x y z
N MET A 1 -44.25 52.14 14.63
CA MET A 1 -42.77 52.14 14.60
C MET A 1 -42.12 51.14 15.57
N LEU A 2 -42.17 51.29 16.90
CA LEU A 2 -41.39 50.42 17.84
C LEU A 2 -41.84 48.94 17.90
N LYS A 3 -43.09 48.61 17.56
CA LYS A 3 -43.59 47.22 17.45
C LYS A 3 -43.18 46.53 16.15
N GLU A 4 -43.13 47.27 15.05
CA GLU A 4 -42.78 46.74 13.72
C GLU A 4 -41.28 46.43 13.62
N THR A 5 -40.43 47.26 14.26
CA THR A 5 -39.00 46.99 14.36
C THR A 5 -38.75 45.71 15.14
N LYS A 6 -39.34 45.54 16.33
CA LYS A 6 -39.22 44.31 17.14
C LYS A 6 -39.70 43.05 16.40
N ALA A 7 -40.82 43.12 15.68
CA ALA A 7 -41.33 42.00 14.89
C ALA A 7 -40.41 41.64 13.72
N ARG A 8 -39.78 42.64 13.09
CA ARG A 8 -38.79 42.42 12.03
C ARG A 8 -37.49 41.81 12.56
N THR A 9 -37.00 42.28 13.72
CA THR A 9 -35.80 41.70 14.37
C THR A 9 -36.05 40.25 14.80
N ALA A 10 -37.22 39.94 15.35
CA ALA A 10 -37.58 38.57 15.74
C ALA A 10 -37.63 37.59 14.55
N LYS A 11 -38.16 38.04 13.40
CA LYS A 11 -38.16 37.24 12.15
C LYS A 11 -36.74 36.99 11.63
N VAL A 12 -35.88 38.00 11.67
CA VAL A 12 -34.46 37.86 11.25
C VAL A 12 -33.73 36.87 12.15
N LEU A 13 -33.90 36.97 13.46
CA LEU A 13 -33.32 36.02 14.41
C LEU A 13 -33.82 34.59 14.20
N LEU A 14 -35.12 34.42 13.90
CA LEU A 14 -35.68 33.11 13.56
C LEU A 14 -35.03 32.51 12.31
N TRP A 15 -34.89 33.29 11.23
CA TRP A 15 -34.25 32.82 9.99
C TRP A 15 -32.77 32.50 10.18
N LEU A 16 -32.04 33.28 10.97
CA LEU A 16 -30.66 32.99 11.34
C LEU A 16 -30.55 31.67 12.12
N GLY A 17 -31.47 31.44 13.07
CA GLY A 17 -31.54 30.18 13.81
C GLY A 17 -31.77 28.98 12.89
N ILE A 18 -32.72 29.08 11.95
CA ILE A 18 -32.98 28.02 10.96
C ILE A 18 -31.76 27.77 10.07
N ALA A 19 -31.11 28.84 9.59
CA ALA A 19 -29.93 28.73 8.75
C ALA A 19 -28.76 28.05 9.48
N LEU A 20 -28.55 28.35 10.77
CA LEU A 20 -27.54 27.70 11.60
C LEU A 20 -27.84 26.20 11.80
N ILE A 21 -29.09 25.85 12.07
CA ILE A 21 -29.50 24.44 12.20
C ILE A 21 -29.32 23.70 10.88
N ALA A 22 -29.70 24.31 9.76
CA ALA A 22 -29.53 23.72 8.43
C ALA A 22 -28.04 23.55 8.08
N ALA A 23 -27.19 24.52 8.39
CA ALA A 23 -25.74 24.43 8.19
C ALA A 23 -25.12 23.32 9.05
N ALA A 24 -25.54 23.19 10.32
CA ALA A 24 -25.08 22.12 11.19
C ALA A 24 -25.54 20.74 10.70
N ALA A 25 -26.81 20.60 10.29
CA ALA A 25 -27.34 19.37 9.71
C ALA A 25 -26.62 18.99 8.41
N PHE A 26 -26.36 19.97 7.55
CA PHE A 26 -25.58 19.79 6.33
C PHE A 26 -24.15 19.33 6.65
N TYR A 27 -23.49 19.96 7.62
CA TYR A 27 -22.17 19.54 8.06
C TYR A 27 -22.17 18.07 8.55
N PHE A 28 -23.11 17.69 9.42
CA PHE A 28 -23.20 16.32 9.92
C PHE A 28 -23.51 15.29 8.84
N LEU A 29 -24.25 15.69 7.79
CA LEU A 29 -24.54 14.82 6.66
C LEU A 29 -23.26 14.45 5.91
N PHE A 30 -22.41 15.44 5.60
CA PHE A 30 -21.24 15.23 4.73
C PHE A 30 -19.96 14.83 5.46
N TRP A 31 -19.78 15.24 6.73
CA TRP A 31 -18.57 14.96 7.52
C TRP A 31 -18.79 14.00 8.69
N GLY A 32 -20.01 13.49 8.85
CA GLY A 32 -20.38 12.70 10.01
C GLY A 32 -20.40 13.55 11.29
N SER A 33 -20.58 12.89 12.43
CA SER A 33 -20.63 13.58 13.72
C SER A 33 -19.28 13.48 14.45
N PRO A 34 -18.80 14.55 15.11
CA PRO A 34 -17.53 14.53 15.84
C PRO A 34 -17.46 13.46 16.94
N TRP A 35 -18.59 13.15 17.58
CA TRP A 35 -18.70 12.11 18.61
C TRP A 35 -18.56 10.72 18.02
N GLU A 36 -19.23 10.45 16.89
CA GLU A 36 -19.10 9.19 16.18
C GLU A 36 -17.68 9.00 15.64
N ALA A 37 -17.08 10.06 15.08
CA ALA A 37 -15.69 10.04 14.65
C ALA A 37 -14.74 9.64 15.78
N LYS A 38 -14.90 10.23 16.98
CA LYS A 38 -14.09 9.87 18.15
C LYS A 38 -14.34 8.41 18.58
N HIS A 39 -15.59 7.96 18.55
CA HIS A 39 -15.94 6.58 18.88
C HIS A 39 -15.27 5.59 17.91
N LYS A 40 -15.36 5.87 16.60
CA LYS A 40 -14.75 5.07 15.53
C LYS A 40 -13.23 5.03 15.61
N GLN A 41 -12.60 6.14 15.94
CA GLN A 41 -11.15 6.18 16.17
C GLN A 41 -10.74 5.23 17.31
N THR A 42 -11.46 5.24 18.44
CA THR A 42 -11.23 4.29 19.52
C THR A 42 -11.50 2.85 19.09
N GLN A 43 -12.59 2.63 18.33
CA GLN A 43 -12.95 1.31 17.81
C GLN A 43 -11.84 0.72 16.94
N PHE A 44 -11.26 1.51 16.02
CA PHE A 44 -10.15 1.06 15.18
C PHE A 44 -8.89 0.75 15.99
N LYS A 45 -8.56 1.57 17.00
CA LYS A 45 -7.43 1.28 17.91
C LYS A 45 -7.62 -0.05 18.63
N SER A 46 -8.81 -0.28 19.21
CA SER A 46 -9.12 -1.52 19.91
C SER A 46 -9.06 -2.73 18.97
N TYR A 47 -9.69 -2.64 17.79
CA TYR A 47 -9.67 -3.70 16.79
C TYR A 47 -8.24 -4.13 16.42
N LEU A 48 -7.38 -3.17 16.07
CA LEU A 48 -5.99 -3.47 15.69
C LEU A 48 -5.18 -4.04 16.88
N LYS A 49 -5.39 -3.50 18.08
CA LYS A 49 -4.71 -3.96 19.30
C LYS A 49 -5.09 -5.39 19.66
N GLU A 50 -6.38 -5.72 19.60
CA GLU A 50 -6.87 -7.07 19.87
C GLU A 50 -6.39 -8.06 18.80
N ARG A 51 -6.38 -7.64 17.52
CA ARG A 51 -6.00 -8.49 16.40
C ARG A 51 -4.50 -8.79 16.32
N TYR A 52 -3.65 -7.81 16.63
CA TYR A 52 -2.19 -7.92 16.44
C TYR A 52 -1.38 -7.81 17.74
N GLN A 53 -2.04 -7.70 18.90
CA GLN A 53 -1.41 -7.69 20.22
C GLN A 53 -0.33 -6.59 20.39
N GLN A 54 -0.53 -5.44 19.74
CA GLN A 54 0.36 -4.28 19.82
C GLN A 54 -0.42 -2.96 19.74
N ASP A 55 0.22 -1.84 20.10
CA ASP A 55 -0.42 -0.53 20.10
C ASP A 55 -0.25 0.20 18.76
N PHE A 56 -1.35 0.79 18.29
CA PHE A 56 -1.42 1.55 17.04
C PHE A 56 -1.94 2.97 17.27
N GLU A 57 -1.48 3.88 16.41
CA GLU A 57 -2.00 5.23 16.33
C GLU A 57 -2.85 5.42 15.07
N ILE A 58 -4.01 6.05 15.20
CA ILE A 58 -4.94 6.32 14.09
C ILE A 58 -4.78 7.78 13.68
N LYS A 59 -4.33 8.01 12.45
CA LYS A 59 -4.23 9.31 11.79
C LYS A 59 -5.50 9.57 10.98
N LYS A 60 -6.01 10.79 11.16
CA LYS A 60 -7.06 11.44 10.33
C LYS A 60 -8.16 10.48 9.88
N LEU A 61 -9.23 10.43 10.65
CA LEU A 61 -10.43 9.72 10.28
C LEU A 61 -11.15 10.48 9.17
N ASP A 62 -11.48 9.79 8.09
CA ASP A 62 -12.23 10.26 6.95
C ASP A 62 -13.60 9.56 6.94
N PHE A 63 -14.65 10.32 6.66
CA PHE A 63 -16.03 9.81 6.55
C PHE A 63 -16.44 9.81 5.08
N ASP A 64 -16.80 8.64 4.57
CA ASP A 64 -17.42 8.50 3.27
C ASP A 64 -18.93 8.68 3.43
N PHE A 65 -19.43 9.84 2.99
CA PHE A 65 -20.85 10.16 3.03
C PHE A 65 -21.69 9.20 2.16
N MET A 66 -21.18 8.78 0.99
CA MET A 66 -21.95 7.97 0.05
C MET A 66 -22.25 6.58 0.63
N HIS A 67 -21.25 6.00 1.30
CA HIS A 67 -21.35 4.65 1.88
C HIS A 67 -21.60 4.66 3.40
N ARG A 68 -21.58 5.85 4.02
CA ARG A 68 -21.68 6.07 5.46
C ARG A 68 -20.65 5.27 6.27
N THR A 69 -19.44 5.11 5.73
CA THR A 69 -18.34 4.35 6.32
C THR A 69 -17.23 5.28 6.80
N TYR A 70 -16.50 4.84 7.82
CA TYR A 70 -15.30 5.52 8.30
C TYR A 70 -14.05 4.78 7.87
N HIS A 71 -13.01 5.55 7.56
CA HIS A 71 -11.73 5.09 7.08
C HIS A 71 -10.63 5.93 7.72
N ALA A 72 -9.44 5.35 7.91
CA ALA A 72 -8.30 6.08 8.44
C ALA A 72 -6.99 5.45 7.97
N TYR A 73 -5.91 6.19 8.19
CA TYR A 73 -4.57 5.62 8.17
C TYR A 73 -4.13 5.29 9.59
N ALA A 74 -3.49 4.15 9.76
CA ALA A 74 -2.91 3.71 11.03
C ALA A 74 -1.42 3.41 10.86
N TYR A 75 -0.71 3.37 11.99
CA TYR A 75 0.67 2.89 12.07
C TYR A 75 0.95 2.31 13.46
N PRO A 76 1.79 1.28 13.59
CA PRO A 76 2.24 0.80 14.89
C PRO A 76 3.13 1.83 15.56
N LEU A 77 3.08 1.94 16.89
CA LEU A 77 3.84 2.96 17.62
C LEU A 77 5.36 2.76 17.49
N LEU A 78 5.81 1.51 17.33
CA LEU A 78 7.23 1.18 17.21
C LEU A 78 7.77 1.42 15.79
N GLU A 79 6.93 1.32 14.75
CA GLU A 79 7.30 1.54 13.36
C GLU A 79 6.40 2.59 12.66
N PRO A 80 6.56 3.89 12.96
CA PRO A 80 5.67 4.94 12.42
C PRO A 80 5.76 5.16 10.90
N ASN A 81 6.78 4.59 10.26
CA ASN A 81 6.93 4.59 8.80
C ASN A 81 6.01 3.55 8.13
N LEU A 82 5.57 2.53 8.85
CA LEU A 82 4.64 1.51 8.38
C LEU A 82 3.21 2.03 8.49
N ARG A 83 2.78 2.77 7.46
CA ARG A 83 1.42 3.31 7.38
C ARG A 83 0.54 2.41 6.54
N PHE A 84 -0.68 2.14 7.03
CA PHE A 84 -1.64 1.29 6.36
C PHE A 84 -3.06 1.82 6.52
N HIS A 85 -3.98 1.35 5.66
CA HIS A 85 -5.38 1.70 5.72
C HIS A 85 -6.13 0.80 6.72
N VAL A 86 -7.06 1.39 7.48
CA VAL A 86 -8.04 0.68 8.31
C VAL A 86 -9.40 1.35 8.14
N GLY A 87 -10.46 0.58 8.01
CA GLY A 87 -11.77 1.14 7.74
C GLY A 87 -12.90 0.14 7.85
N GLN A 88 -14.04 0.53 7.28
CA GLN A 88 -15.25 -0.29 7.23
C GLN A 88 -15.54 -0.73 5.80
N GLU A 89 -15.85 -2.01 5.63
CA GLU A 89 -16.37 -2.54 4.38
C GLU A 89 -17.70 -1.86 4.01
N ILE A 90 -17.92 -1.60 2.72
CA ILE A 90 -19.09 -0.84 2.23
C ILE A 90 -20.40 -1.57 2.58
N ASP A 91 -20.46 -2.89 2.34
CA ASP A 91 -21.71 -3.65 2.46
C ASP A 91 -22.00 -4.09 3.90
N SER A 92 -20.99 -4.63 4.59
CA SER A 92 -21.16 -5.22 5.92
C SER A 92 -20.85 -4.26 7.06
N GLN A 93 -20.18 -3.13 6.77
CA GLN A 93 -19.58 -2.24 7.75
C GLN A 93 -18.60 -2.92 8.72
N ALA A 94 -18.19 -4.15 8.42
CA ALA A 94 -17.19 -4.88 9.16
C ALA A 94 -15.84 -4.16 9.08
N LEU A 95 -15.03 -4.30 10.13
CA LEU A 95 -13.71 -3.70 10.16
C LEU A 95 -12.75 -4.52 9.32
N SER A 96 -11.98 -3.83 8.50
CA SER A 96 -10.88 -4.41 7.74
C SER A 96 -9.67 -3.47 7.75
N ASP A 97 -8.51 -4.06 7.52
CA ASP A 97 -7.25 -3.34 7.50
C ASP A 97 -6.27 -3.94 6.48
N ALA A 98 -5.31 -3.12 6.09
CA ALA A 98 -4.24 -3.50 5.17
C ALA A 98 -2.92 -3.84 5.90
N TYR A 99 -2.93 -3.99 7.23
CA TYR A 99 -1.71 -4.09 8.04
C TYR A 99 -0.79 -5.24 7.62
N PRO A 100 -1.25 -6.50 7.45
CA PRO A 100 -0.35 -7.60 7.10
C PRO A 100 0.34 -7.36 5.75
N ARG A 101 -0.42 -6.86 4.75
CA ARG A 101 0.12 -6.56 3.41
C ARG A 101 1.21 -5.50 3.47
N GLU A 102 0.94 -4.38 4.15
CA GLU A 102 1.92 -3.30 4.27
C GLU A 102 3.13 -3.72 5.11
N LEU A 103 2.93 -4.53 6.15
CA LEU A 103 4.02 -5.09 6.95
C LEU A 103 4.94 -5.96 6.09
N TRP A 104 4.38 -6.86 5.29
CA TRP A 104 5.17 -7.73 4.42
C TRP A 104 5.87 -6.96 3.30
N LYS A 105 5.22 -5.95 2.74
CA LYS A 105 5.86 -5.03 1.79
C LYS A 105 7.04 -4.31 2.42
N TYR A 106 6.87 -3.81 3.65
CA TYR A 106 7.94 -3.16 4.39
C TYR A 106 9.10 -4.13 4.67
N GLN A 107 8.83 -5.34 5.16
CA GLN A 107 9.84 -6.37 5.40
C GLN A 107 10.58 -6.77 4.11
N ALA A 108 9.85 -7.02 3.02
CA ALA A 108 10.44 -7.35 1.72
C ALA A 108 11.30 -6.20 1.20
N THR A 109 10.85 -4.95 1.37
CA THR A 109 11.65 -3.78 0.96
C THR A 109 12.95 -3.67 1.75
N GLN A 110 12.90 -3.86 3.07
CA GLN A 110 14.11 -3.80 3.91
C GLN A 110 15.09 -4.94 3.59
N ALA A 111 14.59 -6.14 3.27
CA ALA A 111 15.43 -7.30 2.98
C ALA A 111 16.02 -7.27 1.56
N LEU A 112 15.20 -6.97 0.55
CA LEU A 112 15.57 -7.20 -0.85
C LEU A 112 16.18 -5.97 -1.53
N LYS A 113 15.76 -4.76 -1.15
CA LYS A 113 16.30 -3.53 -1.76
C LYS A 113 17.82 -3.41 -1.63
N PRO A 114 18.46 -3.69 -0.48
CA PRO A 114 19.91 -3.66 -0.37
C PRO A 114 20.62 -4.63 -1.30
N LEU A 115 20.08 -5.83 -1.49
CA LEU A 115 20.64 -6.86 -2.39
C LEU A 115 20.58 -6.39 -3.85
N ILE A 116 19.45 -5.81 -4.26
CA ILE A 116 19.28 -5.23 -5.59
C ILE A 116 20.25 -4.07 -5.78
N MET A 117 20.37 -3.15 -4.82
CA MET A 117 21.29 -2.01 -4.90
C MET A 117 22.77 -2.41 -4.89
N GLN A 118 23.11 -3.55 -4.28
CA GLN A 118 24.47 -4.07 -4.33
C GLN A 118 24.84 -4.51 -5.74
N GLN A 119 23.92 -5.18 -6.44
CA GLN A 119 24.15 -5.67 -7.79
C GLN A 119 23.94 -4.57 -8.85
N PHE A 120 23.00 -3.66 -8.62
CA PHE A 120 22.61 -2.54 -9.50
C PHE A 120 22.66 -1.20 -8.75
N PRO A 121 23.86 -0.72 -8.38
CA PRO A 121 24.02 0.55 -7.69
C PRO A 121 23.54 1.76 -8.50
N GLU A 122 23.46 1.62 -9.82
CA GLU A 122 22.97 2.63 -10.75
C GLU A 122 21.44 2.68 -10.90
N ALA A 123 20.69 1.83 -10.19
CA ALA A 123 19.23 1.82 -10.26
C ALA A 123 18.66 3.17 -9.79
N THR A 124 17.93 3.86 -10.67
CA THR A 124 17.28 5.14 -10.36
C THR A 124 16.03 4.93 -9.50
N SER A 125 15.38 3.78 -9.64
CA SER A 125 14.22 3.37 -8.85
C SER A 125 14.20 1.86 -8.64
N ILE A 126 13.75 1.45 -7.45
CA ILE A 126 13.47 0.06 -7.10
C ILE A 126 12.09 0.02 -6.45
N PHE A 127 11.23 -0.80 -7.03
CA PHE A 127 9.85 -1.00 -6.61
C PHE A 127 9.65 -2.44 -6.16
N ILE A 128 9.05 -2.62 -4.98
CA ILE A 128 8.77 -3.93 -4.39
C ILE A 128 7.31 -3.93 -3.95
N GLU A 129 6.54 -4.89 -4.46
CA GLU A 129 5.12 -5.06 -4.15
C GLU A 129 4.79 -6.48 -3.71
N ILE A 130 3.69 -6.60 -2.98
CA ILE A 130 3.09 -7.86 -2.58
C ILE A 130 1.89 -8.14 -3.50
N GLN A 131 1.97 -9.18 -4.33
CA GLN A 131 0.94 -9.54 -5.31
C GLN A 131 -0.07 -10.53 -4.72
N ASN A 132 0.39 -11.74 -4.36
CA ASN A 132 -0.47 -12.83 -3.92
C ASN A 132 -0.17 -13.14 -2.46
N VAL A 133 -1.02 -12.69 -1.54
CA VAL A 133 -1.00 -13.22 -0.17
C VAL A 133 -1.46 -14.66 -0.27
N ASN A 134 -0.64 -15.60 0.22
CA ASN A 134 -0.99 -17.00 0.26
C ASN A 134 -2.32 -17.17 1.00
N GLU A 135 -3.06 -18.25 0.74
CA GLU A 135 -4.30 -18.56 1.48
C GLU A 135 -3.96 -18.84 2.95
N LEU A 136 -3.88 -17.77 3.74
CA LEU A 136 -3.62 -17.79 5.16
C LEU A 136 -4.95 -17.81 5.89
N THR A 137 -5.05 -18.66 6.91
CA THR A 137 -6.18 -18.60 7.84
C THR A 137 -6.12 -17.30 8.65
N GLU A 138 -7.24 -16.89 9.25
CA GLU A 138 -7.27 -15.74 10.17
C GLU A 138 -6.26 -15.87 11.31
N ASP A 139 -6.07 -17.08 11.84
CA ASP A 139 -5.06 -17.35 12.88
C ASP A 139 -3.64 -17.12 12.36
N GLN A 140 -3.35 -17.51 11.11
CA GLN A 140 -2.04 -17.26 10.51
C GLN A 140 -1.83 -15.77 10.20
N LEU A 141 -2.87 -15.05 9.77
CA LEU A 141 -2.79 -13.61 9.53
C LEU A 141 -2.48 -12.82 10.80
N THR A 142 -3.02 -13.24 11.95
CA THR A 142 -2.76 -12.59 13.25
C THR A 142 -1.38 -12.92 13.81
N GLN A 143 -0.83 -14.09 13.48
CA GLN A 143 0.56 -14.45 13.80
C GLN A 143 1.61 -13.70 12.98
N LEU A 144 1.19 -13.04 11.88
CA LEU A 144 2.05 -12.22 11.03
C LEU A 144 3.34 -12.96 10.59
N PRO A 145 3.23 -14.08 9.84
CA PRO A 145 4.41 -14.79 9.34
C PRO A 145 5.30 -13.87 8.49
N SER A 146 6.56 -14.25 8.31
CA SER A 146 7.46 -13.50 7.42
C SER A 146 6.90 -13.45 6.00
N PHE A 147 7.13 -12.32 5.30
CA PHE A 147 6.73 -12.14 3.90
C PHE A 147 7.15 -13.32 2.99
N LYS A 148 8.29 -13.97 3.29
CA LYS A 148 8.82 -15.13 2.56
C LYS A 148 7.83 -16.30 2.50
N HIS A 149 7.05 -16.49 3.56
CA HIS A 149 6.02 -17.54 3.66
C HIS A 149 4.62 -17.01 3.40
N ALA A 150 4.42 -15.71 3.57
CA ALA A 150 3.09 -15.11 3.56
C ALA A 150 2.62 -14.72 2.17
N ALA A 151 3.54 -14.36 1.26
CA ALA A 151 3.14 -13.83 -0.03
C ALA A 151 4.19 -13.99 -1.13
N SER A 152 3.78 -13.73 -2.36
CA SER A 152 4.67 -13.56 -3.50
C SER A 152 5.05 -12.09 -3.72
N VAL A 153 6.27 -11.87 -4.20
CA VAL A 153 6.87 -10.53 -4.36
C VAL A 153 7.03 -10.21 -5.84
N ARG A 154 6.61 -9.00 -6.23
CA ARG A 154 6.97 -8.39 -7.52
C ARG A 154 8.07 -7.37 -7.31
N ILE A 155 9.08 -7.41 -8.16
CA ILE A 155 10.21 -6.47 -8.16
C ILE A 155 10.27 -5.74 -9.49
N GLY A 156 10.47 -4.43 -9.45
CA GLY A 156 10.79 -3.60 -10.61
C GLY A 156 12.07 -2.82 -10.35
N VAL A 157 13.00 -2.85 -11.29
CA VAL A 157 14.28 -2.13 -11.23
C VAL A 157 14.37 -1.21 -12.44
N THR A 158 14.61 0.07 -12.23
CA THR A 158 14.73 1.06 -13.29
C THR A 158 16.19 1.49 -13.44
N LEU A 159 16.72 1.36 -14.66
CA LEU A 159 18.11 1.59 -15.06
C LEU A 159 18.12 2.58 -16.23
N GLU A 160 17.62 3.80 -15.99
CA GLU A 160 17.41 4.82 -17.04
C GLU A 160 18.67 5.28 -17.76
N ASP A 161 19.85 5.11 -17.14
CA ASP A 161 21.15 5.50 -17.68
C ASP A 161 21.88 4.35 -18.42
N ILE A 162 21.27 3.16 -18.49
CA ILE A 162 21.82 2.01 -19.20
C ILE A 162 20.98 1.70 -20.43
N SER A 163 21.62 1.73 -21.61
CA SER A 163 21.06 1.16 -22.83
C SER A 163 21.63 -0.24 -23.08
N ILE A 164 20.77 -1.17 -23.51
CA ILE A 164 21.19 -2.49 -23.97
C ILE A 164 21.76 -2.38 -25.39
N THR A 165 22.91 -2.99 -25.59
CA THR A 165 23.66 -3.07 -26.84
C THR A 165 24.22 -4.48 -26.98
N GLU A 166 24.55 -4.91 -28.21
CA GLU A 166 25.20 -6.21 -28.44
C GLU A 166 26.46 -6.42 -27.59
N SER A 167 27.15 -5.33 -27.21
CA SER A 167 28.39 -5.40 -26.43
C SER A 167 28.21 -5.58 -24.93
N ASN A 168 27.09 -5.17 -24.35
CA ASN A 168 26.85 -5.22 -22.89
C ASN A 168 25.67 -6.11 -22.50
N GLU A 169 24.85 -6.56 -23.45
CA GLU A 169 23.71 -7.43 -23.21
C GLU A 169 24.08 -8.69 -22.41
N PRO A 170 25.13 -9.46 -22.77
CA PRO A 170 25.49 -10.66 -22.00
C PRO A 170 25.81 -10.35 -20.54
N ASP A 171 26.58 -9.28 -20.30
CA ASP A 171 26.94 -8.84 -18.95
C ASP A 171 25.71 -8.40 -18.15
N GLN A 172 24.73 -7.73 -18.78
CA GLN A 172 23.49 -7.34 -18.09
C GLN A 172 22.62 -8.55 -17.74
N LEU A 173 22.48 -9.51 -18.66
CA LEU A 173 21.71 -10.73 -18.43
C LEU A 173 22.35 -11.60 -17.35
N GLU A 174 23.69 -11.71 -17.32
CA GLU A 174 24.40 -12.41 -16.25
C GLU A 174 24.20 -11.72 -14.89
N ARG A 175 24.22 -10.38 -14.84
CA ARG A 175 23.91 -9.65 -13.59
C ARG A 175 22.48 -9.88 -13.11
N VAL A 176 21.53 -10.00 -14.03
CA VAL A 176 20.14 -10.36 -13.70
C VAL A 176 20.08 -11.76 -13.10
N LEU A 177 20.74 -12.74 -13.72
CA LEU A 177 20.80 -14.12 -13.21
C LEU A 177 21.41 -14.18 -11.79
N GLN A 178 22.54 -13.52 -11.58
CA GLN A 178 23.18 -13.44 -10.26
C GLN A 178 22.27 -12.82 -9.19
N LEU A 179 21.46 -11.82 -9.57
CA LEU A 179 20.45 -11.26 -8.67
C LEU A 179 19.33 -12.26 -8.39
N LEU A 180 18.84 -13.01 -9.40
CA LEU A 180 17.83 -14.04 -9.20
C LEU A 180 18.31 -15.10 -8.21
N ASP A 181 19.54 -15.61 -8.37
CA ASP A 181 20.17 -16.56 -7.45
C ASP A 181 20.22 -16.00 -6.02
N THR A 182 20.66 -14.74 -5.88
CA THR A 182 20.75 -14.06 -4.58
C THR A 182 19.38 -13.92 -3.91
N LEU A 183 18.35 -13.53 -4.67
CA LEU A 183 17.00 -13.37 -4.16
C LEU A 183 16.34 -14.71 -3.80
N GLN A 184 16.64 -15.77 -4.55
CA GLN A 184 16.18 -17.13 -4.25
C GLN A 184 16.87 -17.68 -3.00
N ALA A 185 18.19 -17.48 -2.85
CA ALA A 185 18.94 -17.87 -1.66
C ALA A 185 18.46 -17.15 -0.38
N GLU A 186 18.02 -15.89 -0.52
CA GLU A 186 17.35 -15.16 0.56
C GLU A 186 15.97 -15.76 0.91
N GLY A 187 15.42 -16.67 0.10
CA GLY A 187 14.16 -17.36 0.34
C GLY A 187 12.93 -16.56 -0.10
N SER A 188 13.08 -15.68 -1.09
CA SER A 188 11.98 -14.89 -1.63
C SER A 188 11.12 -15.71 -2.59
N ASN A 189 9.80 -15.70 -2.40
CA ASN A 189 8.85 -16.25 -3.36
C ASN A 189 8.59 -15.21 -4.46
N LEU A 190 9.44 -15.19 -5.49
CA LEU A 190 9.32 -14.24 -6.59
C LEU A 190 8.12 -14.60 -7.49
N ASP A 191 7.30 -13.60 -7.76
CA ASP A 191 6.16 -13.67 -8.67
C ASP A 191 6.56 -13.18 -10.06
N ASN A 192 7.21 -12.02 -10.08
CA ASN A 192 7.61 -11.30 -11.28
C ASN A 192 8.83 -10.43 -10.95
N ILE A 193 9.79 -10.32 -11.87
CA ILE A 193 10.83 -9.31 -11.81
C ILE A 193 10.97 -8.60 -13.16
N GLY A 194 11.10 -7.28 -13.12
CA GLY A 194 11.28 -6.47 -14.31
C GLY A 194 12.47 -5.53 -14.20
N PHE A 195 13.17 -5.34 -15.32
CA PHE A 195 14.24 -4.37 -15.49
C PHE A 195 13.87 -3.44 -16.63
N THR A 196 13.82 -2.15 -16.36
CA THR A 196 13.53 -1.11 -17.34
C THR A 196 14.81 -0.36 -17.66
N TYR A 197 15.37 -0.61 -18.83
CA TYR A 197 16.52 0.09 -19.40
C TYR A 197 16.05 1.34 -20.17
N THR A 198 17.01 2.12 -20.70
CA THR A 198 16.68 3.28 -21.53
C THR A 198 15.86 2.90 -22.77
N ASN A 199 16.32 1.86 -23.49
CA ASN A 199 15.78 1.44 -24.79
C ASN A 199 14.95 0.15 -24.72
N GLU A 200 15.08 -0.63 -23.65
CA GLU A 200 14.51 -1.97 -23.55
C GLU A 200 13.88 -2.26 -22.19
N VAL A 201 13.06 -3.30 -22.15
CA VAL A 201 12.47 -3.85 -20.93
C VAL A 201 12.67 -5.34 -20.92
N LEU A 202 13.19 -5.86 -19.81
CA LEU A 202 13.18 -7.28 -19.47
C LEU A 202 12.08 -7.51 -18.44
N HIS A 203 11.20 -8.48 -18.70
CA HIS A 203 10.21 -8.89 -17.70
C HIS A 203 10.15 -10.41 -17.63
N LEU A 204 10.47 -10.93 -16.45
CA LEU A 204 10.46 -12.36 -16.15
C LEU A 204 9.28 -12.64 -15.23
N ASN A 205 8.37 -13.48 -15.69
CA ASN A 205 7.31 -14.04 -14.85
C ASN A 205 7.82 -15.23 -14.03
N LYS A 206 6.99 -15.74 -13.11
CA LYS A 206 7.35 -16.86 -12.23
C LYS A 206 7.92 -18.09 -12.95
N GLN A 207 7.37 -18.46 -14.11
CA GLN A 207 7.86 -19.61 -14.89
C GLN A 207 9.24 -19.31 -15.47
N GLN A 208 9.40 -18.14 -16.10
CA GLN A 208 10.67 -17.72 -16.72
C GLN A 208 11.78 -17.56 -15.68
N ILE A 209 11.45 -17.09 -14.46
CA ILE A 209 12.40 -17.04 -13.35
C ILE A 209 12.89 -18.45 -13.00
N ALA A 210 11.97 -19.42 -12.90
CA ALA A 210 12.33 -20.80 -12.57
C ALA A 210 13.18 -21.45 -13.67
N GLU A 211 12.81 -21.25 -14.93
CA GLU A 211 13.57 -21.71 -16.09
C GLU A 211 14.99 -21.10 -16.10
N SER A 212 15.11 -19.79 -15.88
CA SER A 212 16.42 -19.13 -15.84
C SER A 212 17.34 -19.63 -14.74
N LEU A 213 16.77 -19.97 -13.57
CA LEU A 213 17.53 -20.52 -12.45
C LEU A 213 17.93 -21.99 -12.69
N GLU A 214 17.11 -22.76 -13.40
CA GLU A 214 17.40 -24.15 -13.74
C GLU A 214 18.47 -24.25 -14.84
N ASP A 215 18.31 -23.46 -15.90
CA ASP A 215 19.21 -23.44 -17.05
C ASP A 215 20.49 -22.63 -16.79
N HIS A 216 20.52 -21.85 -15.70
CA HIS A 216 21.56 -20.87 -15.39
C HIS A 216 21.80 -19.90 -16.56
N ASP A 217 20.71 -19.44 -17.19
CA ASP A 217 20.74 -18.51 -18.32
C ASP A 217 19.47 -17.65 -18.36
N VAL A 218 19.56 -16.42 -18.89
CA VAL A 218 18.39 -15.56 -19.10
C VAL A 218 18.20 -15.38 -20.60
N ASP A 219 17.11 -15.92 -21.14
CA ASP A 219 16.81 -15.85 -22.57
C ASP A 219 16.72 -14.39 -23.04
N SER A 220 17.67 -13.99 -23.90
CA SER A 220 17.73 -12.64 -24.45
C SER A 220 16.52 -12.29 -25.32
N SER A 221 15.77 -13.29 -25.82
CA SER A 221 14.53 -13.05 -26.56
C SER A 221 13.42 -12.42 -25.70
N LEU A 222 13.59 -12.42 -24.37
CA LEU A 222 12.69 -11.79 -23.42
C LEU A 222 12.92 -10.28 -23.28
N LEU A 223 14.02 -9.76 -23.82
CA LEU A 223 14.24 -8.32 -23.99
C LEU A 223 13.32 -7.80 -25.08
N LYS A 224 12.58 -6.73 -24.76
CA LYS A 224 11.65 -6.07 -25.67
C LYS A 224 12.00 -4.60 -25.79
N GLU A 225 11.91 -4.07 -27.01
CA GLU A 225 11.98 -2.62 -27.22
C GLU A 225 10.95 -1.90 -26.35
N ARG A 226 11.39 -0.81 -25.74
CA ARG A 226 10.53 0.02 -24.90
C ARG A 226 9.61 0.85 -25.81
N GLU A 227 8.30 0.64 -25.70
CA GLU A 227 7.31 1.50 -26.35
C GLU A 227 7.45 2.94 -25.79
N GLN A 228 7.65 3.90 -26.69
CA GLN A 228 7.82 5.33 -26.38
C GLN A 228 6.48 6.05 -26.16
#